data_AF-A0A645H4K4-F1
#
_entry.id   AF-A0A645H4K4-F1
#
_cell.length_a   1.000
_cell.length_b   1.000
_cell.length_c   1.000
_cell.angle_alpha   90.00
_cell.angle_beta   90.00
_cell.angle_gamma   90.00
#
_symmetry.space_group_name_H-M   'P 1'
#
loop_
_entity.id
_entity.type
_entity.pdbx_description
1 polymer ?
#
loop_
_entity_poly.entity_id
_entity_poly.type
_entity_poly.pdbx_seq_one_letter_code
_entity_poly.pdbx_strand_id
1 'polypeptide(L)'
;MIADSVWMMTGEKHYEGTEAARSMNTVAWITPDYPDTFIDCGDKDSFLSQAQEMIAALEGQGVEVVSFLPATTKFPLMHEFQVRLDMAEAQEALEGLAGFLGEKYVDRIQNKTLN
;
A
#
# COMPACT_ATOMS: atom_id res chain seq x y z
N MET A 1 -5.09 -18.09 14.38
CA MET A 1 -5.14 -17.91 12.92
C MET A 1 -3.96 -17.11 12.39
N ILE A 2 -3.83 -15.78 12.59
CA ILE A 2 -2.67 -15.05 12.02
C ILE A 2 -1.33 -15.53 12.59
N ALA A 3 -1.20 -15.70 13.91
CA ALA A 3 0.04 -16.16 14.53
C ALA A 3 0.47 -17.58 14.07
N ASP A 4 -0.51 -18.45 13.78
CA ASP A 4 -0.25 -19.80 13.30
C ASP A 4 0.22 -19.79 11.83
N SER A 5 -0.35 -18.91 10.99
CA SER A 5 0.10 -18.70 9.62
C SER A 5 1.52 -18.13 9.57
N VAL A 6 1.84 -17.17 10.43
CA VAL A 6 3.19 -16.60 10.51
C VAL A 6 4.20 -17.64 11.02
N TRP A 7 3.81 -18.49 11.97
CA TRP A 7 4.62 -19.64 12.36
C TRP A 7 4.87 -20.57 11.16
N MET A 8 3.84 -20.95 10.39
CA MET A 8 4.04 -21.81 9.22
C MET A 8 4.99 -21.19 8.18
N MET A 9 4.95 -19.87 8.00
CA MET A 9 5.84 -19.17 7.06
C MET A 9 7.27 -19.00 7.56
N THR A 10 7.45 -18.79 8.87
CA THR A 10 8.77 -18.54 9.48
C THR A 10 9.46 -19.80 9.98
N GLY A 11 8.72 -20.89 10.16
CA GLY A 11 9.19 -22.11 10.82
C GLY A 11 9.26 -22.00 12.36
N GLU A 12 9.03 -20.82 12.92
CA GLU A 12 9.22 -20.53 14.34
C GLU A 12 7.93 -20.00 15.01
N LYS A 13 7.52 -20.62 16.12
CA LYS A 13 6.31 -20.20 16.85
C LYS A 13 6.47 -18.83 17.51
N HIS A 14 7.68 -18.55 17.99
CA HIS A 14 8.07 -17.27 18.58
C HIS A 14 8.90 -16.49 17.57
N TYR A 15 8.27 -16.14 16.44
CA TYR A 15 8.95 -15.56 15.29
C TYR A 15 9.40 -14.11 15.49
N GLU A 16 8.85 -13.38 16.47
CA GLU A 16 9.23 -11.98 16.70
C GLU A 16 10.74 -11.84 16.95
N GLY A 17 11.39 -10.95 16.17
CA GLY A 17 12.83 -10.70 16.27
C GLY A 17 13.73 -11.67 15.47
N THR A 18 13.17 -12.73 14.89
CA THR A 18 13.90 -13.66 14.00
C THR A 18 14.25 -13.01 12.66
N GLU A 19 15.19 -13.60 11.93
CA GLU A 19 15.53 -13.18 10.57
C GLU A 19 14.34 -13.33 9.61
N ALA A 20 13.58 -14.42 9.74
CA ALA A 20 12.38 -14.66 8.95
C ALA A 20 11.29 -13.59 9.20
N ALA A 21 11.11 -13.14 10.45
CA ALA A 21 10.24 -12.01 10.74
C ALA A 21 10.77 -10.70 10.16
N ARG A 22 12.09 -10.46 10.23
CA ARG A 22 12.71 -9.28 9.62
C ARG A 22 12.52 -9.23 8.11
N SER A 23 12.58 -10.35 7.40
CA SER A 23 12.38 -10.35 5.94
C SER A 23 10.96 -9.96 5.52
N MET A 24 9.97 -10.09 6.41
CA MET A 24 8.59 -9.66 6.15
C MET A 24 8.35 -8.17 6.42
N ASN A 25 9.31 -7.45 7.00
CA ASN A 25 9.21 -6.00 7.20
C ASN A 25 9.49 -5.28 5.88
N THR A 26 8.45 -4.99 5.10
CA THR A 26 8.55 -4.31 3.81
C THR A 26 9.14 -2.90 3.92
N VAL A 27 8.82 -2.17 4.99
CA VAL A 27 9.31 -0.80 5.23
C VAL A 27 10.83 -0.75 5.35
N ALA A 28 11.46 -1.80 5.91
CA ALA A 28 12.91 -1.89 6.05
C ALA A 28 13.67 -1.98 4.71
N TRP A 29 12.98 -2.25 3.60
CA TRP A 29 13.57 -2.40 2.27
C TRP A 29 13.33 -1.19 1.35
N ILE A 30 12.67 -0.14 1.83
CA ILE A 30 12.43 1.06 1.04
C ILE A 30 13.75 1.82 0.82
N THR A 31 13.98 2.24 -0.41
CA THR A 31 15.13 3.06 -0.84
C THR A 31 14.64 4.21 -1.70
N PRO A 32 15.47 5.22 -2.01
CA PRO A 32 15.11 6.28 -2.95
C PRO A 32 14.79 5.79 -4.37
N ASP A 33 15.21 4.58 -4.74
CA ASP A 33 14.94 3.97 -6.05
C ASP A 33 13.56 3.28 -6.12
N TYR A 34 12.77 3.32 -5.05
CA TYR A 34 11.42 2.77 -5.05
C TYR A 34 10.55 3.54 -6.04
N PRO A 35 9.70 2.86 -6.86
CA PRO A 35 8.85 3.55 -7.81
C PRO A 35 7.81 4.40 -7.09
N ASP A 36 7.37 5.47 -7.75
CA ASP A 36 6.17 6.19 -7.33
C ASP A 36 5.03 5.21 -7.07
N THR A 37 4.27 5.45 -6.02
CA THR A 37 3.36 4.44 -5.45
C THR A 37 1.98 5.01 -5.20
N PHE A 38 0.95 4.22 -5.53
CA PHE A 38 -0.43 4.45 -5.10
C PHE A 38 -0.77 3.54 -3.93
N ILE A 39 -1.32 4.09 -2.84
CA ILE A 39 -1.73 3.31 -1.65
C ILE A 39 -3.18 3.66 -1.29
N ASP A 40 -4.08 2.69 -1.33
CA ASP A 40 -5.42 2.80 -0.75
C ASP A 40 -5.58 1.89 0.47
N CYS A 41 -6.36 2.35 1.46
CA CYS A 41 -6.66 1.55 2.64
C CYS A 41 -7.96 2.04 3.30
N GLY A 42 -8.79 1.09 3.72
CA GLY A 42 -10.04 1.39 4.41
C GLY A 42 -9.83 1.87 5.84
N ASP A 43 -10.71 2.73 6.34
CA ASP A 43 -10.64 3.27 7.70
C ASP A 43 -10.83 2.26 8.84
N LYS A 44 -11.33 1.05 8.54
CA LYS A 44 -11.43 -0.07 9.47
C LYS A 44 -10.62 -1.29 9.03
N ASP A 45 -9.70 -1.11 8.10
CA ASP A 45 -8.71 -2.14 7.79
C ASP A 45 -7.73 -2.30 8.98
N SER A 46 -7.45 -3.54 9.36
CA SER A 46 -6.41 -3.86 10.34
C SER A 46 -5.01 -3.40 9.94
N PHE A 47 -4.80 -3.12 8.65
CA PHE A 47 -3.53 -2.67 8.10
C PHE A 47 -3.42 -1.14 7.96
N LEU A 48 -4.40 -0.35 8.42
CA LEU A 48 -4.36 1.11 8.27
C LEU A 48 -3.08 1.73 8.86
N SER A 49 -2.64 1.27 10.04
CA SER A 49 -1.38 1.77 10.62
C SER A 49 -0.15 1.37 9.80
N GLN A 50 -0.18 0.22 9.14
CA GLN A 50 0.91 -0.24 8.25
C GLN A 50 0.92 0.56 6.95
N ALA A 51 -0.25 0.89 6.39
CA ALA A 51 -0.36 1.78 5.24
C ALA A 51 0.22 3.17 5.56
N GLN A 52 -0.14 3.73 6.73
CA GLN A 52 0.41 5.01 7.21
C GLN A 52 1.93 4.97 7.41
N GLU A 53 2.46 3.87 7.97
CA GLU A 53 3.90 3.67 8.13
C GLU A 53 4.62 3.58 6.77
N MET A 54 4.07 2.83 5.82
CA MET A 54 4.61 2.70 4.46
C MET A 54 4.65 4.04 3.74
N ILE A 55 3.57 4.83 3.81
CA ILE A 55 3.50 6.17 3.21
C ILE A 55 4.61 7.06 3.78
N ALA A 56 4.70 7.17 5.10
CA ALA A 56 5.71 7.99 5.75
C ALA A 56 7.14 7.57 5.40
N ALA A 57 7.40 6.26 5.27
CA ALA A 57 8.72 5.75 4.92
C ALA A 57 9.08 6.02 3.44
N LEU A 58 8.13 5.88 2.52
CA LEU A 58 8.30 6.21 1.09
C LEU A 58 8.57 7.70 0.90
N GLU A 59 7.72 8.57 1.47
CA GLU A 59 7.89 10.02 1.42
C GLU A 59 9.22 10.45 2.05
N GLY A 60 9.64 9.79 3.14
CA GLY A 60 10.94 10.01 3.78
C GLY A 60 12.15 9.70 2.89
N GLN A 61 11.99 8.87 1.86
CA GLN A 61 13.01 8.59 0.84
C GLN A 61 12.86 9.46 -0.43
N GLY A 62 11.90 10.38 -0.44
CA GLY A 62 11.61 11.26 -1.59
C GLY A 62 10.82 10.58 -2.71
N VAL A 63 10.21 9.43 -2.44
CA VAL A 63 9.34 8.71 -3.40
C VAL A 63 7.99 9.43 -3.45
N GLU A 64 7.44 9.61 -4.66
CA GLU A 64 6.12 10.19 -4.80
C GLU A 64 5.04 9.18 -4.40
N VAL A 65 4.17 9.57 -3.47
CA VAL A 65 3.07 8.73 -2.99
C VAL A 65 1.75 9.45 -3.23
N VAL A 66 0.83 8.76 -3.92
CA VAL A 66 -0.58 9.15 -4.00
C VAL A 66 -1.34 8.19 -3.09
N SER A 67 -2.10 8.72 -2.13
CA SER A 67 -2.83 7.87 -1.18
C SER A 67 -4.32 8.17 -1.13
N PHE A 68 -5.14 7.12 -1.01
CA PHE A 68 -6.56 7.22 -0.74
C PHE A 68 -6.91 6.50 0.57
N LEU A 69 -6.99 7.26 1.66
CA LEU A 69 -7.31 6.78 3.01
C LEU A 69 -8.64 7.39 3.51
N PRO A 70 -9.78 7.05 2.88
CA PRO A 70 -11.06 7.65 3.20
C PRO A 70 -11.50 7.33 4.63
N ALA A 71 -12.04 8.32 5.33
CA ALA A 71 -12.67 8.12 6.64
C ALA A 71 -14.20 8.08 6.49
N THR A 72 -14.82 6.98 6.90
CA THR A 72 -16.26 6.79 6.77
C THR A 72 -16.97 6.95 8.11
N THR A 73 -18.23 7.38 8.05
CA THR A 73 -19.09 7.54 9.24
C THR A 73 -20.30 6.61 9.22
N LYS A 74 -20.60 5.98 8.08
CA LYS A 74 -21.78 5.13 7.89
C LYS A 74 -21.44 3.66 7.71
N PHE A 75 -20.69 3.34 6.66
CA PHE A 75 -20.30 1.98 6.33
C PHE A 75 -18.77 1.86 6.40
N PRO A 76 -18.25 1.04 7.33
CA PRO A 76 -16.81 0.90 7.50
C PRO A 76 -16.17 0.29 6.26
N LEU A 77 -15.03 0.84 5.84
CA LEU A 77 -14.23 0.26 4.76
C LEU A 77 -13.27 -0.76 5.38
N MET A 78 -13.57 -2.04 5.11
CA MET A 78 -12.80 -3.18 5.57
C MET A 78 -11.68 -3.51 4.58
N HIS A 79 -10.92 -4.57 4.88
CA HIS A 79 -9.87 -5.06 4.01
C HIS A 79 -10.36 -5.32 2.58
N GLU A 80 -9.57 -4.86 1.61
CA GLU A 80 -9.85 -4.94 0.17
C GLU A 80 -11.17 -4.28 -0.28
N PHE A 81 -11.60 -3.18 0.37
CA PHE A 81 -12.83 -2.47 -0.03
C PHE A 81 -12.84 -2.08 -1.52
N GLN A 82 -11.68 -1.81 -2.12
CA GLN A 82 -11.52 -1.40 -3.51
C GLN A 82 -12.01 -2.44 -4.54
N VAL A 83 -12.14 -3.73 -4.16
CA VAL A 83 -12.71 -4.76 -5.06
C VAL A 83 -14.25 -4.76 -5.04
N ARG A 84 -14.87 -4.02 -4.13
CA ARG A 84 -16.32 -3.93 -3.92
C ARG A 84 -16.92 -2.80 -4.77
N LEU A 85 -16.89 -2.96 -6.09
CA LEU A 85 -17.32 -1.93 -7.06
C LEU A 85 -18.82 -1.56 -6.98
N ASP A 86 -19.61 -2.22 -6.12
CA ASP A 86 -20.95 -1.80 -5.72
C ASP A 86 -20.95 -0.61 -4.74
N MET A 87 -19.79 -0.22 -4.20
CA MET A 87 -19.58 0.90 -3.30
C MET A 87 -19.02 2.12 -4.04
N ALA A 88 -19.44 3.32 -3.64
CA ALA A 88 -18.96 4.56 -4.24
C ALA A 88 -17.47 4.77 -3.96
N GLU A 89 -17.02 4.48 -2.74
CA GLU A 89 -15.63 4.61 -2.32
C GLU A 89 -14.71 3.68 -3.10
N ALA A 90 -15.19 2.48 -3.49
CA ALA A 90 -14.41 1.57 -4.32
C ALA A 90 -14.26 2.07 -5.76
N GLN A 91 -15.30 2.74 -6.30
CA GLN A 91 -15.22 3.38 -7.61
C GLN A 91 -14.25 4.56 -7.59
N GLU A 92 -14.27 5.37 -6.52
CA GLU A 92 -13.31 6.47 -6.32
C GLU A 92 -11.86 5.95 -6.20
N ALA A 93 -11.63 4.87 -5.46
CA ALA A 93 -10.32 4.22 -5.38
C ALA A 93 -9.83 3.75 -6.77
N LEU A 94 -10.72 3.15 -7.58
CA LEU A 94 -10.40 2.72 -8.94
C LEU A 94 -10.07 3.91 -9.86
N GLU A 95 -10.84 5.00 -9.79
CA GLU A 95 -10.58 6.22 -10.54
C GLU A 95 -9.23 6.84 -10.17
N GLY A 96 -8.90 6.88 -8.87
CA GLY A 96 -7.60 7.34 -8.38
C GLY A 96 -6.44 6.49 -8.90
N LEU A 97 -6.57 5.17 -8.84
CA LEU A 97 -5.58 4.24 -9.38
C LEU A 97 -5.38 4.42 -10.89
N ALA A 98 -6.48 4.52 -11.65
CA ALA A 98 -6.43 4.72 -13.10
C ALA A 98 -5.77 6.06 -13.47
N GLY A 99 -6.08 7.13 -12.71
CA GLY A 99 -5.45 8.43 -12.84
C GLY A 99 -3.94 8.36 -12.61
N PHE A 100 -3.53 7.79 -11.48
CA PHE A 100 -2.11 7.58 -11.14
C PHE A 100 -1.35 6.84 -12.25
N LEU A 101 -1.89 5.71 -12.73
CA LEU A 101 -1.27 4.96 -13.82
C LEU A 101 -1.23 5.74 -15.14
N GLY A 102 -2.28 6.53 -15.42
CA GLY A 102 -2.39 7.38 -16.60
C GLY A 102 -1.34 8.49 -16.63
N GLU A 103 -1.18 9.24 -15.53
CA GLU A 103 -0.15 10.28 -15.38
C GLU A 103 1.25 9.70 -15.57
N LYS A 104 1.57 8.59 -14.88
CA LYS A 104 2.87 7.92 -15.01
C LYS A 104 3.11 7.38 -16.42
N TYR A 105 2.06 6.97 -17.14
CA TYR A 105 2.19 6.58 -18.54
C TYR A 105 2.57 7.77 -19.43
N VAL A 106 1.95 8.94 -19.23
CA VAL A 106 2.25 10.17 -19.99
C VAL A 106 3.68 10.62 -19.75
N ASP A 107 4.14 10.69 -18.50
CA ASP A 107 5.50 11.09 -18.14
C ASP A 107 6.56 10.21 -18.82
N ARG A 108 6.33 8.88 -18.85
CA ARG A 108 7.24 7.93 -19.52
C ARG A 108 7.34 8.18 -21.02
N ILE A 109 6.25 8.56 -21.71
CA ILE A 109 6.28 8.89 -23.13
C ILE A 109 7.05 10.20 -23.37
N GLN A 110 6.79 11.23 -22.56
CA GLN A 110 7.49 12.50 -22.71
C GLN A 110 8.99 12.36 -22.47
N ASN A 111 9.40 11.61 -21.43
CA ASN A 111 10.81 11.38 -21.12
C ASN A 111 11.53 10.48 -22.15
N LYS A 112 10.82 9.60 -22.86
CA LYS A 112 11.38 8.83 -23.98
C LYS A 112 11.56 9.64 -25.26
N THR A 113 10.80 10.72 -25.45
CA THR A 113 10.86 11.54 -26.68
C THR A 113 12.02 12.56 -26.64
N LEU A 114 12.61 12.77 -25.47
CA LEU A 114 13.69 13.73 -25.21
C LEU A 114 15.09 13.09 -25.19
N ASN A 115 15.24 11.80 -25.49
CA ASN A 115 16.51 11.07 -25.56
C ASN A 115 16.75 10.46 -26.93
#